data_AF-A0A1H2UGR9-F1
#
_entry.id   AF-A0A1H2UGR9-F1
#
_cell.length_a   1.000
_cell.length_b   1.000
_cell.length_c   1.000
_cell.angle_alpha   90.00
_cell.angle_beta   90.00
_cell.angle_gamma   90.00
#
_symmetry.space_group_name_H-M   'P 1'
#
loop_
_entity.id
_entity.type
_entity.pdbx_description
1 polymer ?
#
loop_
_entity_poly.entity_id
_entity_poly.type
_entity_poly.pdbx_seq_one_letter_code
_entity_poly.pdbx_strand_id
1 'polypeptide(L)' 'MKTIMDEKHLCVVGKGWQVRAILRQMAKHPLTLEEWLARRCSQRR' A
#
# COMPACT_ATOMS: atom_id res chain seq x y z
N MET A 1 -5.26 -1.62 -13.02
CA MET A 1 -4.96 -1.05 -11.68
C MET A 1 -3.56 -1.53 -11.31
N LYS A 2 -2.67 -0.61 -10.96
CA LYS A 2 -1.25 -0.90 -10.67
C LYS A 2 -0.93 -0.34 -9.29
N THR A 3 -0.47 -1.21 -8.41
CA THR A 3 0.03 -0.81 -7.09
C THR A 3 1.55 -0.90 -7.15
N ILE A 4 2.20 0.25 -7.15
CA ILE A 4 3.65 0.37 -7.09
C ILE A 4 3.99 0.58 -5.62
N MET A 5 4.82 -0.30 -5.09
CA MET A 5 5.32 -0.18 -3.73
C MET A 5 6.83 -0.17 -3.78
N ASP A 6 7.36 0.87 -3.18
CA ASP A 6 8.77 1.06 -2.91
C ASP A 6 9.00 1.05 -1.39
N GLU A 7 10.24 1.01 -0.96
CA GLU A 7 10.61 0.95 0.46
C GLU A 7 10.07 2.13 1.28
N LYS A 8 9.85 3.27 0.61
CA LYS A 8 9.40 4.52 1.23
C LYS A 8 7.98 4.94 0.84
N HIS A 9 7.42 4.38 -0.24
CA HIS A 9 6.19 4.91 -0.82
C HIS A 9 5.27 3.81 -1.34
N LEU A 10 3.97 4.04 -1.13
CA LEU A 10 2.89 3.30 -1.77
C LEU A 10 2.21 4.21 -2.80
N CYS A 11 2.22 3.79 -4.06
CA CYS A 11 1.56 4.47 -5.16
C CYS A 11 0.50 3.54 -5.78
N VAL A 12 -0.75 4.02 -5.86
CA VAL A 12 -1.87 3.29 -6.45
C VAL A 12 -2.36 4.03 -7.68
N VAL A 13 -2.23 3.39 -8.85
CA VAL A 13 -2.61 3.94 -10.15
C VAL A 13 -3.81 3.19 -10.72
N GLY A 14 -4.89 3.90 -11.01
CA GLY A 14 -6.11 3.31 -11.57
C GLY A 14 -7.23 4.34 -11.71
N LYS A 15 -8.46 3.86 -11.97
CA LYS A 15 -9.64 4.73 -11.97
C LYS A 15 -9.86 5.30 -10.57
N GLY A 16 -10.32 6.54 -10.44
CA GLY A 16 -10.42 7.22 -9.14
C GLY A 16 -11.22 6.44 -8.08
N TRP A 17 -12.28 5.74 -8.48
CA TRP A 17 -13.03 4.87 -7.57
C TRP A 17 -12.23 3.66 -7.07
N GLN A 18 -11.36 3.09 -7.92
CA GLN A 18 -10.51 1.95 -7.56
C GLN A 18 -9.47 2.37 -6.53
N VAL A 19 -8.84 3.54 -6.74
CA VAL A 19 -7.88 4.12 -5.79
C VAL A 19 -8.55 4.33 -4.43
N ARG A 20 -9.73 4.95 -4.40
CA ARG A 20 -10.49 5.17 -3.16
C ARG A 20 -10.86 3.86 -2.45
N ALA A 21 -11.26 2.83 -3.20
CA ALA A 21 -11.60 1.53 -2.62
C ALA A 21 -10.37 0.89 -1.93
N ILE A 22 -9.20 0.91 -2.57
CA ILE A 22 -7.97 0.36 -1.98
C ILE A 22 -7.56 1.15 -0.74
N LEU A 23 -7.51 2.47 -0.82
CA LEU A 23 -7.10 3.29 0.33
C LEU A 23 -8.00 3.05 1.55
N ARG A 24 -9.31 2.88 1.34
CA ARG A 24 -10.24 2.50 2.42
C ARG A 24 -9.99 1.10 2.96
N GLN A 25 -9.64 0.14 2.11
CA GLN A 25 -9.29 -1.21 2.55
C GLN A 25 -8.01 -1.20 3.39
N MET A 26 -7.00 -0.42 2.98
CA MET A 26 -5.72 -0.31 3.68
C MET A 26 -5.83 0.48 4.98
N ALA A 27 -6.73 1.46 5.06
CA ALA A 27 -7.02 2.18 6.30
C ALA A 27 -7.56 1.27 7.42
N LYS A 28 -8.12 0.10 7.08
CA LYS A 28 -8.57 -0.91 8.07
C LYS A 28 -7.46 -1.86 8.49
N HIS A 29 -6.27 -1.76 7.90
CA HIS A 29 -5.16 -2.65 8.23
C HIS A 29 -4.62 -2.30 9.62
N PRO A 30 -4.28 -3.30 10.47
CA PRO A 30 -3.77 -3.05 11.82
C PRO A 30 -2.36 -2.46 11.87
N LEU A 31 -1.68 -2.37 10.72
CA LEU A 31 -0.32 -1.83 10.62
C LEU A 31 -0.39 -0.45 10.01
N THR A 32 0.42 0.46 10.53
CA THR A 32 0.72 1.73 9.87
C THR A 32 1.37 1.49 8.51
N LEU A 33 1.36 2.51 7.65
CA LEU A 33 1.99 2.42 6.34
C LEU A 33 3.49 2.07 6.47
N GLU A 34 4.19 2.69 7.41
CA GLU A 34 5.62 2.45 7.66
C GLU A 34 5.89 1.01 8.10
N GLU A 35 5.13 0.49 9.07
CA GLU A 35 5.26 -0.90 9.52
C GLU A 35 4.93 -1.90 8.40
N TRP A 36 3.93 -1.57 7.60
CA TRP A 36 3.51 -2.41 6.48
C TRP A 36 4.58 -2.45 5.37
N LEU A 37 5.19 -1.30 5.07
CA LEU A 37 6.34 -1.21 4.16
C LEU A 37 7.55 -1.96 4.71
N ALA A 38 7.91 -1.73 5.98
CA ALA A 38 9.03 -2.38 6.63
C ALA A 38 8.90 -3.92 6.61
N ARG A 39 7.71 -4.44 6.92
CA ARG A 39 7.43 -5.88 6.96
C ARG A 39 7.46 -6.54 5.58
N ARG A 40 7.08 -5.83 4.52
CA ARG A 40 7.15 -6.34 3.14
C ARG A 40 8.56 -6.23 2.56
N CYS A 41 9.30 -5.18 2.90
CA CYS A 41 10.71 -5.05 2.52
C CYS A 41 11.57 -6.12 3.20
N SER A 42 11.31 -6.44 4.47
CA SER A 42 11.99 -7.55 5.15
C SER A 42 11.66 -8.92 4.55
N GLN A 43 10.48 -9.08 3.94
CA GLN A 43 10.05 -10.33 3.29
C GLN A 43 10.65 -10.55 1.89
N ARG A 44 11.23 -9.50 1.29
CA ARG A 44 11.89 -9.54 -0.03
C ARG A 44 13.41 -9.76 0.05
N ARG A 45 13.99 -9.80 1.24
CA ARG A 45 15.41 -10.13 1.46
C ARG A 45 15.59 -11.60 1.81
#